data_AF-A0A9X4EHV8-F1
#
_entry.id   AF-A0A9X4EHV8-F1
#
_cell.length_a   1.000
_cell.length_b   1.000
_cell.length_c   1.000
_cell.angle_alpha   90.00
_cell.angle_beta   90.00
_cell.angle_gamma   90.00
#
_symmetry.space_group_name_H-M   'P 1'
#
loop_
_entity.id
_entity.type
_entity.pdbx_description
1 polymer ?
#
loop_
_entity_poly.entity_id
_entity_poly.type
_entity_poly.pdbx_seq_one_letter_code
_entity_poly.pdbx_strand_id
1 'polypeptide(L)'
;MPNTEDMLTDDESNRAAPPVNEDIIDRLRRRAERARDRYPDHAGDPGTLVGGLIEDYEAAALEIERLRAALKDIARRSLAGMRPEM
;
A
#
# COMPACT_ATOMS: atom_id res chain seq x y z
N MET A 1 10.76 38.06 17.91
CA MET A 1 10.97 36.66 17.52
C MET A 1 11.10 35.84 18.79
N PRO A 2 10.30 34.76 18.92
CA PRO A 2 10.80 33.46 18.46
C PRO A 2 9.83 32.73 17.51
N ASN A 3 10.41 32.33 16.38
CA ASN A 3 10.23 31.14 15.55
C ASN A 3 8.85 30.45 15.49
N THR A 4 8.19 30.70 14.35
CA THR A 4 7.56 29.68 13.49
C THR A 4 8.37 28.39 13.40
N GLU A 5 7.66 27.28 13.16
CA GLU A 5 8.16 25.92 12.82
C GLU A 5 8.07 24.91 13.97
N ASP A 6 6.85 24.48 14.33
CA ASP A 6 6.66 23.14 14.90
C ASP A 6 5.29 22.54 14.54
N MET A 7 4.94 22.60 13.26
CA MET A 7 3.87 21.76 12.69
C MET A 7 4.35 21.22 11.36
N LEU A 8 5.41 20.40 11.41
CA LEU A 8 5.72 19.48 10.33
C LEU A 8 4.69 18.36 10.41
N THR A 9 3.72 18.46 9.51
CA THR A 9 2.84 17.39 9.08
C THR A 9 3.64 16.09 8.94
N ASP A 10 3.26 15.06 9.69
CA ASP A 10 3.65 13.68 9.40
C ASP A 10 3.06 13.30 8.03
N ASP A 11 3.79 13.63 6.97
CA ASP A 11 3.51 13.18 5.62
C ASP A 11 3.86 11.68 5.55
N GLU A 12 2.97 10.85 6.08
CA GLU A 12 3.01 9.40 5.93
C GLU A 12 2.99 8.97 4.44
N SER A 13 2.65 9.89 3.52
CA SER A 13 2.60 9.63 2.08
C SER A 13 3.98 9.42 1.46
N ASN A 14 5.07 9.81 2.13
CA ASN A 14 6.42 9.77 1.56
C ASN A 14 7.33 8.70 2.19
N ARG A 15 6.75 7.71 2.88
CA ARG A 15 7.53 6.57 3.37
C ARG A 15 7.99 5.73 2.17
N ALA A 16 9.24 5.91 1.77
CA ALA A 16 9.86 5.19 0.66
C ALA A 16 9.51 3.69 0.72
N ALA A 17 9.09 3.15 -0.43
CA ALA A 17 8.82 1.72 -0.55
C ALA A 17 10.09 0.96 -0.10
N PRO A 18 10.01 0.04 0.87
CA PRO A 18 11.17 -0.66 1.36
C PRO A 18 11.88 -1.40 0.21
N PRO A 19 13.23 -1.42 0.20
CA PRO A 19 14.03 -1.91 -0.92
C PRO A 19 13.60 -3.31 -1.34
N VAL A 20 13.56 -3.56 -2.65
CA VAL A 20 13.01 -4.80 -3.25
C VAL A 20 13.78 -6.07 -2.82
N ASN A 21 15.00 -5.92 -2.26
CA ASN A 21 15.86 -6.99 -1.75
C ASN A 21 15.81 -7.21 -0.23
N GLU A 22 14.92 -6.54 0.51
CA GLU A 22 14.70 -6.89 1.92
C GLU A 22 14.16 -8.32 2.04
N ASP A 23 14.76 -9.14 2.91
CA ASP A 23 14.25 -10.47 3.25
C ASP A 23 12.75 -10.36 3.57
N ILE A 24 11.95 -11.12 2.83
CA ILE A 24 10.50 -11.15 2.98
C ILE A 24 10.11 -11.44 4.43
N ILE A 25 10.90 -12.23 5.16
CA ILE A 25 10.69 -12.55 6.57
C ILE A 25 10.84 -11.30 7.44
N ASP A 26 11.88 -10.51 7.25
CA ASP A 26 12.11 -9.28 8.02
C ASP A 26 11.04 -8.23 7.75
N ARG A 27 10.58 -8.15 6.50
CA ARG A 27 9.46 -7.27 6.12
C ARG A 27 8.17 -7.68 6.80
N LEU A 28 7.87 -8.98 6.85
CA LEU A 28 6.71 -9.53 7.54
C LEU A 28 6.82 -9.30 9.05
N ARG A 29 8.00 -9.47 9.65
CA ARG A 29 8.22 -9.21 11.09
C ARG A 29 7.95 -7.76 11.46
N ARG A 30 8.55 -6.78 10.76
CA ARG A 30 8.30 -5.34 10.99
C ARG A 30 6.82 -4.96 10.79
N ARG A 31 6.12 -5.67 9.91
CA ARG A 31 4.70 -5.43 9.66
C ARG A 31 3.83 -6.05 10.76
N ALA A 32 4.17 -7.24 11.24
CA ALA A 32 3.53 -7.85 12.40
C ALA A 32 3.72 -7.01 13.66
N GLU A 33 4.90 -6.42 13.88
CA GLU A 33 5.13 -5.46 14.97
C GLU A 33 4.18 -4.25 14.87
N ARG A 34 4.08 -3.61 13.70
CA ARG A 34 3.12 -2.51 13.49
C ARG A 34 1.66 -2.94 13.63
N ALA A 35 1.33 -4.18 13.27
CA ALA A 35 -0.01 -4.72 13.44
C ALA A 35 -0.35 -4.93 14.93
N ARG A 36 0.62 -5.33 15.76
CA ARG A 36 0.45 -5.40 17.22
C ARG A 36 0.17 -4.03 17.81
N ASP A 37 0.84 -2.99 17.32
CA ASP A 37 0.59 -1.62 17.77
C ASP A 37 -0.83 -1.15 17.39
N ARG A 38 -1.33 -1.58 16.23
CA ARG A 38 -2.67 -1.22 15.74
C ARG A 38 -3.79 -2.04 16.41
N TYR A 39 -3.50 -3.27 16.79
CA TYR A 39 -4.44 -4.22 17.37
C TYR A 39 -3.90 -4.79 18.70
N PRO A 40 -3.79 -3.95 19.76
CA PRO A 40 -3.18 -4.36 21.02
C PRO A 40 -3.94 -5.52 21.69
N ASP A 41 -5.26 -5.57 21.53
CA ASP A 41 -6.12 -6.64 22.09
C ASP A 41 -5.91 -8.00 21.41
N HIS A 42 -5.31 -8.00 20.20
CA HIS A 42 -5.00 -9.20 19.42
C HIS A 42 -3.49 -9.49 19.38
N ALA A 43 -2.67 -8.71 20.10
CA ALA A 43 -1.22 -8.84 20.08
C ALA A 43 -0.70 -10.19 20.60
N GLY A 44 -1.48 -10.83 21.48
CA GLY A 44 -1.20 -12.16 22.06
C GLY A 44 -1.55 -13.34 21.15
N ASP A 45 -2.25 -13.12 20.03
CA ASP A 45 -2.61 -14.15 19.07
C ASP A 45 -1.96 -13.90 17.69
N PRO A 46 -0.79 -14.50 17.42
CA PRO A 46 -0.12 -14.40 16.13
C PRO A 46 -0.98 -14.88 14.95
N GLY A 47 -1.91 -15.82 15.18
CA GLY A 47 -2.79 -16.35 14.14
C GLY A 47 -3.72 -15.28 13.58
N THR A 48 -4.37 -14.53 14.47
CA THR A 48 -5.23 -13.39 14.10
C THR A 48 -4.45 -12.28 13.38
N LEU A 49 -3.24 -11.96 13.84
CA LEU A 49 -2.40 -10.93 13.20
C LEU A 49 -1.94 -11.32 11.79
N VAL A 50 -1.54 -12.59 11.60
CA VAL A 50 -1.13 -13.10 10.29
C VAL A 50 -2.34 -13.24 9.37
N GLY A 51 -3.48 -13.68 9.89
CA GLY A 51 -4.75 -13.75 9.15
C GLY A 51 -5.17 -12.40 8.59
N GLY A 52 -5.22 -11.37 9.43
CA GLY A 52 -5.54 -10.00 8.97
C GLY A 52 -4.52 -9.44 7.98
N LEU A 53 -3.23 -9.82 8.11
CA LEU A 53 -2.23 -9.41 7.14
C LEU A 53 -2.44 -10.07 5.76
N ILE A 54 -2.86 -11.33 5.73
CA ILE A 54 -3.19 -12.03 4.48
C ILE A 54 -4.37 -11.35 3.80
N GLU A 55 -5.44 -11.06 4.54
CA GLU A 55 -6.62 -10.36 4.04
C GLU A 55 -6.26 -8.98 3.44
N ASP A 56 -5.41 -8.21 4.12
CA ASP A 56 -4.90 -6.93 3.63
C ASP A 56 -4.14 -7.07 2.28
N TYR A 57 -3.32 -8.13 2.14
CA TYR A 57 -2.59 -8.39 0.90
C TYR A 57 -3.49 -8.83 -0.24
N GLU A 58 -4.50 -9.66 0.04
CA GLU A 58 -5.50 -10.07 -0.95
C GLU A 58 -6.31 -8.86 -1.44
N ALA A 59 -6.75 -7.98 -0.54
CA ALA A 59 -7.43 -6.74 -0.90
C ALA A 59 -6.54 -5.82 -1.76
N ALA A 60 -5.27 -5.67 -1.41
CA ALA A 60 -4.32 -4.88 -2.19
C ALA A 60 -4.09 -5.47 -3.59
N ALA A 61 -4.00 -6.80 -3.71
CA ALA A 61 -3.84 -7.47 -5.00
C ALA A 61 -5.05 -7.25 -5.92
N LEU A 62 -6.26 -7.35 -5.37
CA LEU A 62 -7.50 -7.07 -6.10
C LEU A 62 -7.56 -5.63 -6.60
N GLU A 63 -7.16 -4.64 -5.79
CA GLU A 63 -7.16 -3.25 -6.24
C GLU A 63 -6.10 -3.00 -7.33
N ILE A 64 -4.93 -3.62 -7.25
CA ILE A 64 -3.92 -3.55 -8.32
C ILE A 64 -4.47 -4.11 -9.63
N GLU A 65 -5.20 -5.22 -9.57
CA GLU A 65 -5.84 -5.80 -10.76
C GLU A 65 -6.90 -4.87 -11.34
N ARG A 66 -7.72 -4.25 -10.49
CA ARG A 66 -8.73 -3.25 -10.89
C ARG A 66 -8.09 -2.04 -11.59
N LEU A 67 -7.01 -1.50 -11.02
CA LEU A 67 -6.27 -0.38 -11.59
C LEU A 67 -5.63 -0.74 -12.93
N ARG A 68 -5.08 -1.97 -13.06
CA ARG A 68 -4.55 -2.47 -14.33
C ARG A 68 -5.63 -2.57 -15.41
N ALA A 69 -6.82 -3.02 -15.07
CA ALA A 69 -7.94 -3.07 -16.01
C ALA A 69 -8.35 -1.66 -16.46
N ALA A 70 -8.50 -0.72 -15.52
CA ALA A 70 -8.84 0.66 -15.84
C ALA A 70 -7.80 1.32 -16.77
N LEU A 71 -6.51 1.11 -16.50
CA LEU A 71 -5.42 1.61 -17.34
C LEU A 71 -5.47 1.04 -18.77
N LYS A 72 -5.73 -0.28 -18.91
CA LYS A 72 -5.89 -0.91 -20.24
C LYS A 72 -7.07 -0.32 -21.00
N ASP A 73 -8.19 -0.06 -20.33
CA ASP A 73 -9.38 0.52 -20.96
C ASP A 73 -9.19 1.99 -21.34
N ILE A 74 -8.46 2.76 -20.54
CA ILE A 74 -8.06 4.13 -20.89
C ILE A 74 -7.16 4.08 -22.14
N ALA A 75 -6.12 3.25 -22.14
CA ALA A 75 -5.21 3.11 -23.28
C ALA A 75 -5.95 2.71 -24.56
N ARG A 76 -6.91 1.77 -24.47
CA ARG A 76 -7.75 1.36 -25.61
C ARG A 76 -8.58 2.53 -26.15
N ARG A 77 -9.21 3.32 -25.27
CA ARG A 77 -10.01 4.49 -25.65
C ARG A 77 -9.16 5.59 -26.27
N SER A 78 -8.00 5.88 -25.69
CA SER A 78 -7.06 6.85 -26.25
C SER A 78 -6.58 6.45 -27.65
N LEU A 79 -6.26 5.17 -27.85
CA LEU A 79 -5.85 4.67 -29.18
C LEU A 79 -7.01 4.72 -30.19
N ALA A 80 -8.23 4.41 -29.77
CA ALA A 80 -9.41 4.50 -30.63
C ALA A 80 -9.72 5.94 -31.06
N GLY A 81 -9.56 6.92 -30.16
CA GLY A 81 -9.73 8.34 -30.47
C GLY A 81 -8.63 8.94 -31.36
N MET A 82 -7.50 8.24 -31.51
CA MET A 82 -6.39 8.65 -32.40
C MET A 82 -6.49 8.07 -33.81
N ARG A 83 -7.44 7.16 -34.10
CA ARG A 83 -7.65 6.67 -35.47
C ARG A 83 -8.35 7.75 -36.29
N PRO A 84 -7.72 8.33 -37.32
CA PRO A 84 -8.41 9.24 -38.23
C PRO A 84 -9.50 8.46 -38.97
N GLU A 85 -10.67 9.09 -39.11
CA GLU A 85 -11.76 8.59 -39.95
C GLU A 85 -11.21 8.31 -41.36
N MET A 86 -11.24 7.04 -41.78
CA MET A 86 -11.05 6.64 -43.17
C MET A 86 -12.40 6.31 -43.77
#